data_AF-A0A803LZ19-F1
#
_entry.id   AF-A0A803LZ19-F1
#
_cell.length_a   1.000
_cell.length_b   1.000
_cell.length_c   1.000
_cell.angle_alpha   90.00
_cell.angle_beta   90.00
_cell.angle_gamma   90.00
#
_symmetry.space_group_name_H-M   'P 1'
#
loop_
_entity.id
_entity.type
_entity.pdbx_description
1 polymer ?
#
loop_
_entity_poly.entity_id
_entity_poly.type
_entity_poly.pdbx_seq_one_letter_code
_entity_poly.pdbx_strand_id
1 'polypeptide(L)'
;MDPLRVTVGVYDLGVSGYEADDFIYMDQRVVSELSGSRFVTLPFSPGTCKEHVNRLILAFKHLSSSSFIQHNTKNNGRAGVDLEPWSDIKMKLTPREAFFAKKKKVDIKDAIGKICGELICPFSPGFPILSLGEVISDRVIDTLQQSIVDGAKVIGSFDPLLSSILICDV
;
A
#
# COMPACT_ATOMS: atom_id res chain seq x y z
N MET A 1 0.60 16.22 -15.24
CA MET A 1 0.82 16.29 -13.78
C MET A 1 0.09 17.52 -13.27
N ASP A 2 -0.71 17.40 -12.22
CA ASP A 2 -1.41 18.53 -11.62
C ASP A 2 -0.41 19.33 -10.75
N PRO A 3 -0.20 20.64 -10.99
CA PRO A 3 0.76 21.44 -10.25
C PRO A 3 0.41 21.65 -8.77
N LEU A 4 -0.85 21.47 -8.37
CA LEU A 4 -1.29 21.60 -6.98
C LEU A 4 -1.22 20.29 -6.21
N ARG A 5 -0.78 19.19 -6.83
CA ARG A 5 -0.63 17.89 -6.16
C ARG A 5 0.82 17.45 -6.26
N VAL A 6 1.58 17.72 -5.21
CA VAL A 6 3.03 17.49 -5.18
C VAL A 6 3.32 16.12 -4.59
N THR A 7 3.94 15.25 -5.39
CA THR A 7 4.44 13.96 -4.93
C THR A 7 5.95 14.04 -4.71
N VAL A 8 6.40 13.73 -3.48
CA VAL A 8 7.81 13.71 -3.09
C VAL A 8 8.24 12.26 -2.91
N GLY A 9 9.25 11.84 -3.68
CA GLY A 9 9.87 10.52 -3.52
C GLY A 9 10.87 10.52 -2.38
N VAL A 10 10.87 9.46 -1.58
CA VAL A 10 11.79 9.25 -0.42
C VAL A 10 12.76 8.08 -0.64
N TYR A 11 12.95 7.69 -1.90
CA TYR A 11 13.71 6.50 -2.32
C TYR A 11 15.17 6.49 -1.81
N ASP A 12 15.82 7.64 -1.73
CA ASP A 12 17.23 7.75 -1.28
C ASP A 12 17.39 7.96 0.24
N LEU A 13 16.29 8.08 0.97
CA LEU A 13 16.32 8.34 2.42
C LEU A 13 16.31 7.05 3.26
N GLY A 14 16.21 5.88 2.64
CA GLY A 14 16.16 4.59 3.35
C GLY A 14 14.87 4.34 4.14
N VAL A 15 13.88 5.22 4.03
CA VAL A 15 12.57 5.12 4.69
C VAL A 15 11.47 4.83 3.67
N SER A 16 10.39 4.17 4.09
CA SER A 16 9.18 4.06 3.28
C SER A 16 8.43 5.39 3.29
N GLY A 17 7.54 5.60 2.31
CA GLY A 17 6.67 6.77 2.32
C GLY A 17 5.70 6.78 3.52
N TYR A 18 5.32 5.61 4.03
CA TYR A 18 4.52 5.50 5.26
C TYR A 18 5.31 5.97 6.49
N GLU A 19 6.56 5.52 6.64
CA GLU A 19 7.45 5.99 7.72
C GLU A 19 7.72 7.49 7.62
N ALA A 20 7.90 8.01 6.41
CA ALA A 20 8.08 9.44 6.18
C ALA A 20 6.84 10.26 6.56
N ASP A 21 5.64 9.79 6.24
CA ASP A 21 4.38 10.43 6.61
C ASP A 21 4.18 10.47 8.13
N ASP A 22 4.42 9.35 8.82
CA ASP A 22 4.40 9.29 10.29
C ASP A 22 5.40 10.28 10.90
N PHE A 23 6.63 10.35 10.38
CA PHE A 23 7.64 11.29 10.86
C PHE A 23 7.21 12.75 10.66
N ILE A 24 6.75 13.11 9.47
CA ILE A 24 6.33 14.47 9.12
C ILE A 24 5.13 14.91 9.99
N TYR A 25 4.23 13.98 10.29
CA TYR A 25 3.13 14.21 11.22
C TYR A 25 3.61 14.39 12.67
N MET A 26 4.54 13.57 13.15
CA MET A 26 5.08 13.68 14.51
C MET A 26 5.88 14.97 14.72
N ASP A 27 6.72 15.34 13.75
CA ASP A 27 7.63 16.49 13.85
C ASP A 27 6.90 17.81 13.64
N GLN A 28 6.21 17.96 12.51
CA GLN A 28 5.61 19.23 12.14
C GLN A 28 4.09 19.23 12.19
N ARG A 29 3.38 18.12 12.43
CA ARG A 29 1.90 17.98 12.34
C ARG A 29 1.35 18.16 10.92
N VAL A 30 2.13 17.82 9.91
CA VAL A 30 1.68 17.86 8.51
C VAL A 30 1.22 16.44 8.13
N VAL A 31 0.09 16.35 7.44
CA VAL A 31 -0.53 15.08 7.02
C VAL A 31 -0.51 15.05 5.50
N SER A 32 0.01 13.96 4.92
CA SER A 32 -0.08 13.74 3.48
C SER A 32 -1.48 13.26 3.09
N GLU A 33 -1.87 13.48 1.84
CA GLU A 33 -3.10 12.91 1.28
C GLU A 33 -2.93 11.43 0.98
N LEU A 34 -1.74 11.05 0.52
CA LEU A 34 -1.45 9.71 0.05
C LEU A 34 0.02 9.37 0.28
N SER A 35 0.24 8.28 1.00
CA SER A 35 1.57 7.67 1.19
C SER A 35 1.67 6.38 0.39
N GLY A 36 2.83 6.13 -0.21
CA GLY A 36 3.13 4.86 -0.86
C GLY A 36 4.40 4.26 -0.27
N SER A 37 4.83 3.13 -0.80
CA SER A 37 6.07 2.49 -0.33
C SER A 37 7.32 3.36 -0.49
N ARG A 38 7.33 4.29 -1.46
CA ARG A 38 8.50 5.13 -1.79
C ARG A 38 8.21 6.62 -2.00
N PHE A 39 6.99 7.07 -1.68
CA PHE A 39 6.60 8.47 -1.92
C PHE A 39 5.53 8.92 -0.93
N VAL A 40 5.37 10.23 -0.81
CA VAL A 40 4.22 10.89 -0.17
C VAL A 40 3.67 11.96 -1.09
N THR A 41 2.36 12.18 -1.08
CA THR A 41 1.67 13.15 -1.94
C THR A 41 0.89 14.15 -1.10
N LEU A 42 1.08 15.42 -1.42
CA LEU A 42 0.58 16.55 -0.66
C LEU A 42 -0.21 17.49 -1.58
N PRO A 43 -1.52 17.68 -1.36
CA PRO A 43 -2.34 18.59 -2.12
C PRO A 43 -2.25 20.01 -1.55
N PHE A 44 -2.15 20.98 -2.44
CA PHE A 44 -2.18 22.40 -2.14
C PHE A 44 -3.56 22.93 -2.51
N SER A 45 -4.41 23.07 -1.50
CA SER A 45 -5.75 23.63 -1.63
C SER A 45 -5.74 25.16 -1.45
N PRO A 46 -6.82 25.88 -1.81
CA PRO A 46 -6.96 27.32 -1.52
C PRO A 46 -6.80 27.71 -0.04
N GLY A 47 -6.96 26.76 0.89
CA GLY A 47 -6.69 26.97 2.32
C GLY A 47 -5.22 26.83 2.73
N THR A 48 -4.34 26.52 1.78
CA THR A 48 -2.91 26.33 2.05
C THR A 48 -2.21 27.68 2.09
N CYS A 49 -1.64 28.05 3.23
CA CYS A 49 -0.89 29.28 3.40
C CYS A 49 0.62 29.01 3.47
N LYS A 50 1.42 30.08 3.40
CA LYS A 50 2.89 30.01 3.43
C LYS A 50 3.44 29.32 4.68
N GLU A 51 2.75 29.45 5.82
CA GLU A 51 3.13 28.78 7.07
C GLU A 51 3.05 27.26 6.95
N HIS A 52 2.00 26.72 6.32
CA HIS A 52 1.85 25.28 6.09
C HIS A 52 3.00 24.75 5.20
N VAL A 53 3.36 25.50 4.16
CA VAL A 53 4.48 25.15 3.26
C VAL A 53 5.82 25.19 4.00
N ASN A 54 6.04 26.19 4.85
CA ASN A 54 7.26 26.27 5.65
C ASN A 54 7.39 25.08 6.61
N ARG A 55 6.30 24.69 7.28
CA ARG A 55 6.26 23.48 8.12
C ARG A 55 6.61 22.23 7.31
N LEU A 56 6.04 22.07 6.11
CA LEU A 56 6.37 20.94 5.23
C LEU A 56 7.86 20.92 4.87
N ILE A 57 8.44 22.06 4.49
CA ILE A 57 9.86 22.18 4.15
C ILE A 57 10.74 21.84 5.35
N LEU A 58 10.39 22.32 6.55
CA LEU A 58 11.12 22.00 7.78
C LEU A 58 11.06 20.50 8.09
N ALA A 59 9.89 19.88 7.94
CA ALA A 59 9.71 18.44 8.18
C ALA A 59 10.63 17.61 7.29
N PHE A 60 10.72 17.90 6.00
CA PHE A 60 11.62 17.18 5.09
C PHE A 60 13.11 17.46 5.35
N LYS A 61 13.46 18.67 5.79
CA LYS A 61 14.83 18.98 6.23
C LYS A 61 15.21 18.18 7.47
N HIS A 62 14.31 18.08 8.44
CA HIS A 62 14.52 17.26 9.63
C HIS A 62 14.57 15.77 9.28
N LEU A 63 13.66 15.29 8.43
CA LEU A 63 13.63 13.90 7.96
C LEU A 63 14.98 13.52 7.32
N SER A 64 15.45 14.31 6.36
CA SER A 64 16.73 14.09 5.66
C SER A 64 17.97 14.22 6.54
N SER A 65 17.90 15.00 7.64
CA SER A 65 19.01 15.19 8.57
C SER A 65 18.95 14.27 9.79
N SER A 66 17.84 13.55 9.98
CA SER A 66 17.62 12.74 11.16
C SER A 66 18.48 11.47 11.14
N SER A 67 18.97 11.07 12.32
CA SER A 67 19.67 9.80 12.54
C SER A 67 18.81 8.57 12.25
N PHE A 68 17.50 8.75 12.06
CA PHE A 68 16.55 7.73 11.62
C PHE A 68 16.99 7.09 10.27
N ILE A 69 17.60 7.89 9.39
CA ILE A 69 18.16 7.42 8.11
C ILE A 69 19.39 6.53 8.31
N GLN A 70 20.22 6.81 9.30
CA GLN A 70 21.49 6.10 9.51
C GLN A 70 21.29 4.67 10.02
N HIS A 71 20.19 4.37 10.72
CA HIS A 71 19.93 3.03 11.24
C HIS A 71 19.31 2.06 10.22
N ASN A 72 18.67 2.57 9.15
CA ASN A 72 18.02 1.77 8.10
C ASN A 72 18.89 1.58 6.84
N THR A 73 20.12 2.12 6.80
CA THR A 73 21.05 1.90 5.68
C THR A 73 21.63 0.49 5.61
N LYS A 74 21.39 -0.34 6.63
CA LYS A 74 21.71 -1.78 6.62
C LYS A 74 20.41 -2.57 6.43
N ASN A 75 20.21 -3.13 5.23
CA ASN A 75 19.08 -3.98 4.80
C ASN A 75 17.83 -3.19 4.42
N ASN A 76 17.23 -3.29 3.24
CA ASN A 76 17.29 -4.28 2.16
C ASN A 76 17.12 -3.53 0.84
N GLY A 77 17.62 -4.09 -0.27
CA GLY A 77 17.16 -3.70 -1.59
C GLY A 77 15.63 -3.88 -1.65
N ARG A 78 14.89 -2.79 -1.37
CA ARG A 78 13.44 -2.74 -1.55
C ARG A 78 13.23 -2.97 -3.03
N ALA A 79 12.78 -4.18 -3.38
CA ALA A 79 12.65 -4.64 -4.76
C ALA A 79 12.03 -3.53 -5.63
N GLY A 80 12.57 -3.32 -6.83
CA GLY A 80 12.01 -2.38 -7.79
C GLY A 80 10.50 -2.60 -7.90
N VAL A 81 9.74 -1.52 -8.14
CA VAL A 81 8.32 -1.70 -8.47
C VAL A 81 8.31 -2.58 -9.71
N ASP A 82 7.69 -3.75 -9.63
CA ASP A 82 7.47 -4.56 -10.82
C ASP A 82 6.50 -3.79 -11.72
N LEU A 83 7.06 -3.16 -12.75
CA LEU A 83 6.33 -2.33 -13.70
C LEU A 83 5.66 -3.18 -14.79
N GLU A 84 5.89 -4.50 -14.80
CA GLU A 84 5.26 -5.36 -15.79
C GLU A 84 3.76 -5.47 -15.50
N PRO A 85 2.90 -5.16 -16.49
CA PRO A 85 1.46 -5.35 -16.36
C PRO A 85 1.14 -6.76 -15.90
N TRP A 86 0.13 -6.90 -15.02
CA TRP A 86 -0.29 -8.20 -14.52
C TRP A 86 -1.04 -8.97 -15.60
N SER A 87 -0.32 -9.80 -16.35
CA SER A 87 -0.89 -10.65 -17.40
C SER A 87 -1.54 -11.94 -16.87
N ASP A 88 -1.34 -12.26 -15.59
CA ASP A 88 -1.80 -13.48 -14.95
C ASP A 88 -3.18 -13.37 -14.27
N ILE A 89 -3.80 -12.18 -14.28
CA ILE A 89 -5.14 -11.97 -13.71
C ILE A 89 -6.19 -12.77 -14.50
N LYS A 90 -6.92 -13.63 -13.80
CA LYS A 90 -7.97 -14.48 -14.39
C LYS A 90 -9.26 -14.37 -13.60
N MET A 91 -10.32 -13.89 -14.23
CA MET A 91 -11.68 -13.91 -13.67
C MET A 91 -12.35 -15.26 -13.93
N LYS A 92 -12.75 -15.95 -12.86
CA LYS A 92 -13.50 -17.22 -12.94
C LYS A 92 -14.98 -17.05 -12.67
N LEU A 93 -15.33 -16.13 -11.78
CA LEU A 93 -16.70 -15.71 -11.51
C LEU A 93 -16.80 -14.21 -11.74
N THR A 94 -17.98 -13.73 -12.10
CA THR A 94 -18.25 -12.29 -11.99
C THR A 94 -18.21 -11.88 -10.51
N PRO A 95 -17.90 -10.59 -10.20
CA PRO A 95 -17.90 -10.13 -8.81
C PRO A 95 -19.24 -10.36 -8.11
N ARG A 96 -20.35 -10.30 -8.87
CA ARG A 96 -21.70 -10.59 -8.35
C ARG A 96 -21.86 -12.06 -7.98
N GLU A 97 -21.45 -12.98 -8.85
CA GLU A 97 -21.52 -14.41 -8.56
C GLU A 97 -20.65 -14.78 -7.36
N ALA A 98 -19.40 -14.31 -7.32
CA ALA A 98 -18.50 -14.52 -6.20
C ALA A 98 -19.03 -13.94 -4.89
N PHE A 99 -19.71 -12.79 -4.94
CA PHE A 99 -20.34 -12.18 -3.77
C PHE A 99 -21.43 -13.07 -3.17
N PHE A 100 -22.27 -13.72 -3.99
CA PHE A 100 -23.36 -14.60 -3.55
C PHE A 100 -22.94 -16.07 -3.39
N ALA A 101 -21.76 -16.46 -3.87
CA ALA A 101 -21.23 -17.79 -3.69
C ALA A 101 -21.01 -18.10 -2.20
N LYS A 102 -21.15 -19.39 -1.87
CA LYS A 102 -20.77 -19.89 -0.55
C LYS A 102 -19.26 -19.69 -0.37
N LYS A 103 -18.85 -19.21 0.81
CA LYS A 103 -17.44 -18.92 1.12
C LYS A 103 -16.86 -19.95 2.07
N LYS A 104 -15.60 -20.28 1.87
CA LYS A 104 -14.82 -21.16 2.75
C LYS A 104 -13.52 -20.45 3.13
N LYS A 105 -13.19 -20.50 4.42
CA LYS A 105 -11.88 -20.06 4.92
C LYS A 105 -10.82 -21.11 4.61
N VAL A 106 -9.70 -20.66 4.06
CA VAL A 106 -8.49 -21.48 3.83
C VAL A 106 -7.25 -20.72 4.32
N ASP A 107 -6.19 -21.44 4.64
CA ASP A 107 -4.89 -20.82 4.90
C ASP A 107 -4.35 -20.19 3.62
N ILE A 108 -3.59 -19.10 3.75
CA ILE A 108 -3.10 -18.32 2.60
C ILE A 108 -2.27 -19.17 1.63
N LYS A 109 -1.58 -20.19 2.15
CA LYS A 109 -0.76 -21.14 1.38
C LYS A 109 -1.59 -22.08 0.51
N ASP A 110 -2.83 -22.36 0.91
CA ASP A 110 -3.76 -23.25 0.20
C ASP A 110 -4.71 -22.48 -0.74
N ALA A 111 -4.58 -21.15 -0.78
CA ALA A 111 -5.46 -20.28 -1.54
C ALA A 111 -5.07 -20.16 -3.02
N ILE A 112 -3.81 -20.44 -3.36
CA ILE A 112 -3.29 -20.32 -4.73
C ILE A 112 -4.11 -21.22 -5.69
N GLY A 113 -4.54 -20.64 -6.80
CA GLY A 113 -5.38 -21.28 -7.81
C GLY A 113 -6.87 -21.37 -7.44
N LYS A 114 -7.28 -20.93 -6.24
CA LYS A 114 -8.70 -20.85 -5.83
C LYS A 114 -9.32 -19.53 -6.27
N ILE A 115 -10.65 -19.48 -6.24
CA ILE A 115 -11.42 -18.28 -6.60
C ILE A 115 -11.59 -17.43 -5.34
N CYS A 116 -11.16 -16.17 -5.41
CA CYS A 116 -11.24 -15.24 -4.30
C CYS A 116 -12.71 -14.93 -3.93
N GLY A 117 -13.02 -15.06 -2.65
CA GLY A 117 -14.33 -14.78 -2.06
C GLY A 117 -14.39 -13.47 -1.27
N GLU A 118 -13.34 -12.66 -1.32
CA GLU A 118 -13.24 -11.34 -0.67
C GLU A 118 -12.61 -10.29 -1.59
N LEU A 119 -12.65 -9.02 -1.17
CA LEU A 119 -12.05 -7.89 -1.88
C LEU A 119 -10.89 -7.37 -1.03
N ILE A 120 -9.65 -7.51 -1.50
CA ILE A 120 -8.46 -7.17 -0.70
C ILE A 120 -7.77 -5.96 -1.29
N CYS A 121 -7.60 -4.94 -0.44
CA CYS A 121 -7.06 -3.64 -0.81
C CYS A 121 -6.04 -3.17 0.24
N PRO A 122 -4.74 -3.07 -0.09
CA PRO A 122 -3.78 -2.41 0.78
C PRO A 122 -3.98 -0.89 0.76
N PHE A 123 -3.93 -0.29 1.95
CA PHE A 123 -4.10 1.13 2.18
C PHE A 123 -2.93 1.72 2.95
N SER A 124 -2.31 2.79 2.46
CA SER A 124 -2.41 3.40 1.13
C SER A 124 -1.63 2.56 0.10
N PRO A 125 -1.97 2.47 -1.21
CA PRO A 125 -2.67 3.46 -2.05
C PRO A 125 -4.20 3.31 -2.20
N GLY A 126 -4.79 2.23 -1.70
CA GLY A 126 -6.25 2.12 -1.63
C GLY A 126 -6.96 1.64 -2.90
N PHE A 127 -6.25 0.95 -3.80
CA PHE A 127 -6.89 0.20 -4.90
C PHE A 127 -6.87 -1.31 -4.62
N PRO A 128 -7.88 -2.07 -5.07
CA PRO A 128 -7.92 -3.51 -4.85
C PRO A 128 -6.81 -4.21 -5.63
N ILE A 129 -6.04 -5.03 -4.92
CA ILE A 129 -5.05 -5.93 -5.52
C ILE A 129 -5.70 -7.26 -5.91
N LEU A 130 -6.74 -7.68 -5.17
CA LEU A 130 -7.47 -8.91 -5.43
C LEU A 130 -8.97 -8.65 -5.33
N SER A 131 -9.70 -9.01 -6.39
CA SER A 131 -11.14 -8.82 -6.50
C SER A 131 -11.93 -10.11 -6.34
N LEU A 132 -13.20 -9.97 -5.95
CA LEU A 132 -14.16 -11.07 -5.91
C LEU A 132 -14.25 -11.77 -7.28
N GLY A 133 -14.05 -13.09 -7.28
CA GLY A 133 -14.16 -13.91 -8.48
C GLY A 133 -12.87 -14.07 -9.28
N GLU A 134 -11.79 -13.39 -8.89
CA GLU A 134 -10.45 -13.59 -9.45
C GLU A 134 -9.84 -14.90 -8.95
N VAL A 135 -9.01 -15.54 -9.78
CA VAL A 135 -8.16 -16.65 -9.37
C VAL A 135 -6.94 -16.10 -8.65
N ILE A 136 -6.69 -16.57 -7.44
CA ILE A 136 -5.57 -16.15 -6.60
C ILE A 136 -4.26 -16.70 -7.20
N SER A 137 -3.33 -15.83 -7.59
CA SER A 137 -1.99 -16.21 -8.06
C SER A 137 -0.93 -16.01 -6.98
N ASP A 138 0.22 -16.69 -7.11
CA ASP A 138 1.36 -16.53 -6.21
C ASP A 138 1.81 -15.06 -6.12
N ARG A 139 1.90 -14.39 -7.28
CA ARG A 139 2.31 -12.99 -7.41
C ARG A 139 1.43 -12.05 -6.59
N VAL A 140 0.12 -12.29 -6.57
CA VAL A 140 -0.83 -11.49 -5.77
C VAL A 140 -0.54 -11.63 -4.28
N ILE A 141 -0.33 -12.86 -3.81
CA ILE A 141 -0.02 -13.13 -2.40
C ILE A 141 1.30 -12.48 -2.00
N ASP A 142 2.35 -12.63 -2.81
CA ASP A 142 3.66 -12.02 -2.58
C ASP A 142 3.55 -10.49 -2.51
N THR A 143 2.79 -9.88 -3.42
CA THR A 143 2.58 -8.42 -3.45
C THR A 143 1.82 -7.92 -2.22
N LEU A 144 0.80 -8.66 -1.78
CA LEU A 144 0.03 -8.32 -0.58
C LEU A 144 0.87 -8.45 0.68
N GLN A 145 1.68 -9.51 0.81
CA GLN A 145 2.60 -9.69 1.93
C GLN A 145 3.67 -8.61 1.96
N GLN A 146 4.24 -8.27 0.80
CA GLN A 146 5.21 -7.17 0.70
C GLN A 146 4.58 -5.82 1.10
N SER A 147 3.33 -5.57 0.70
CA SER A 147 2.59 -4.37 1.11
C SER A 147 2.45 -4.26 2.64
N ILE A 148 2.18 -5.38 3.33
CA ILE A 148 2.12 -5.41 4.82
C ILE A 148 3.50 -5.09 5.41
N VAL A 149 4.57 -5.70 4.88
CA VAL A 149 5.95 -5.45 5.33
C VAL A 149 6.35 -3.98 5.15
N ASP A 150 5.90 -3.35 4.06
CA ASP A 150 6.17 -1.94 3.77
C ASP A 150 5.41 -0.99 4.72
N GLY A 151 4.42 -1.48 5.48
CA GLY A 151 3.63 -0.73 6.45
C GLY A 151 2.20 -0.42 6.01
N ALA A 152 1.74 -0.96 4.88
CA ALA A 152 0.37 -0.77 4.42
C ALA A 152 -0.61 -1.58 5.28
N LYS A 153 -1.79 -0.99 5.54
CA LYS A 153 -2.90 -1.66 6.22
C LYS A 153 -3.79 -2.35 5.20
N VAL A 154 -4.11 -3.62 5.38
CA VAL A 154 -5.00 -4.33 4.46
C VAL A 154 -6.47 -4.11 4.86
N ILE A 155 -7.30 -3.71 3.90
CA ILE A 155 -8.73 -3.47 4.04
C ILE A 155 -9.49 -4.52 3.22
N GLY A 156 -10.62 -4.97 3.76
CA GLY A 156 -11.55 -5.88 3.09
C GLY A 156 -11.16 -7.37 3.14
N SER A 157 -9.97 -7.68 3.66
CA SER A 157 -9.58 -9.05 4.02
C SER A 157 -10.32 -9.52 5.26
N PHE A 158 -10.71 -10.80 5.29
CA PHE A 158 -11.24 -11.43 6.50
C PHE A 158 -10.20 -11.47 7.64
N ASP A 159 -8.93 -11.64 7.29
CA ASP A 159 -7.79 -11.68 8.20
C ASP A 159 -6.78 -10.57 7.83
N PRO A 160 -6.64 -9.51 8.63
CA PRO A 160 -5.74 -8.40 8.34
C PRO A 160 -4.25 -8.79 8.26
N LEU A 161 -3.86 -9.91 8.88
CA LEU A 161 -2.49 -10.43 8.82
C LEU A 161 -2.26 -11.34 7.60
N LEU A 162 -3.30 -11.56 6.78
CA LEU A 162 -3.29 -12.45 5.62
C LEU A 162 -2.74 -13.85 5.95
N SER A 163 -3.00 -14.36 7.15
CA SER A 163 -2.70 -15.77 7.47
C SER A 163 -3.75 -16.70 6.83
N SER A 164 -4.96 -16.18 6.61
CA SER A 164 -6.07 -16.89 5.97
C SER A 164 -6.89 -15.98 5.06
N ILE A 165 -7.64 -16.58 4.14
CA ILE A 165 -8.46 -15.87 3.14
C ILE A 165 -9.77 -16.62 2.88
N LEU A 166 -10.81 -15.89 2.50
CA LEU A 166 -12.07 -16.48 2.02
C LEU A 166 -12.00 -16.79 0.52
N ILE A 167 -12.34 -18.02 0.17
CA ILE A 167 -12.49 -18.48 -1.23
C ILE A 167 -13.94 -18.83 -1.52
N CYS A 168 -14.36 -18.78 -2.79
CA CYS A 168 -15.63 -19.31 -3.25
C CYS A 168 -15.60 -20.85 -3.27
N ASP A 169 -16.58 -21.49 -2.64
CA ASP A 169 -16.83 -22.93 -2.58
C ASP A 169 -17.79 -23.31 -3.73
N VAL A 170 -17.25 -23.31 -4.96
CA VAL A 170 -17.94 -23.62 -6.22
C VAL A 170 -17.22 -24.69 -7.03
#